data_AF-A0A2H1GNY9-F1
#
_entry.id   AF-A0A2H1GNY9-F1
#
_cell.length_a   1.000
_cell.length_b   1.000
_cell.length_c   1.000
_cell.angle_alpha   90.00
_cell.angle_beta   90.00
_cell.angle_gamma   90.00
#
_symmetry.space_group_name_H-M   'P 1'
#
loop_
_entity.id
_entity.type
_entity.pdbx_description
1 polymer ?
#
loop_
_entity_poly.entity_id
_entity_poly.type
_entity_poly.pdbx_seq_one_letter_code
_entity_poly.pdbx_strand_id
1 'polypeptide(L)'
;MGIFSAFTLIRTVSLFHITAAYFLLTAPKILSDQNVVYMLGEAMRISHATTLDKPSEASAFAGILLALLGISDLAAASMNELIALEYWLYNVQTRLMFFFGLTGYVYLFKEDGMLGSGDATKLGIGEPLQNSLVFAFGFFEIGLWFWIFTSLREERDTLARKRMEELKAKEDFERRL
;
A
#
# COMPACT_ATOMS: atom_id res chain seq x y z
N MET A 1 -12.31 7.66 -17.12
CA MET A 1 -13.58 7.88 -16.37
C MET A 1 -13.67 6.72 -15.39
N GLY A 2 -12.89 6.78 -14.31
CA GLY A 2 -13.00 5.82 -13.22
C GLY A 2 -14.28 6.08 -12.42
N ILE A 3 -15.00 5.03 -12.07
CA ILE A 3 -16.22 5.11 -11.24
C ILE A 3 -15.90 5.70 -9.85
N PHE A 4 -14.64 5.63 -9.42
CA PHE A 4 -14.13 6.19 -8.16
C PHE A 4 -12.96 7.14 -8.41
N SER A 5 -12.96 8.27 -7.71
CA SER A 5 -11.80 9.19 -7.71
C SER A 5 -10.60 8.55 -7.01
N ALA A 6 -9.40 8.84 -7.50
CA ALA A 6 -8.15 8.40 -6.90
C ALA A 6 -8.04 8.81 -5.42
N PHE A 7 -8.49 10.02 -5.08
CA PHE A 7 -8.52 10.50 -3.70
C PHE A 7 -9.48 9.72 -2.80
N THR A 8 -10.61 9.26 -3.34
CA THR A 8 -11.53 8.37 -2.61
C THR A 8 -10.90 7.02 -2.35
N LEU A 9 -10.17 6.47 -3.33
CA LEU A 9 -9.42 5.22 -3.15
C LEU A 9 -8.34 5.37 -2.08
N ILE A 10 -7.55 6.45 -2.13
CA ILE A 10 -6.51 6.74 -1.13
C ILE A 10 -7.13 6.80 0.26
N ARG A 11 -8.21 7.58 0.47
CA ARG A 11 -8.89 7.67 1.77
C ARG A 11 -9.40 6.33 2.27
N THR A 12 -9.95 5.51 1.37
CA THR A 12 -10.45 4.17 1.71
C THR A 12 -9.30 3.27 2.16
N VAL A 13 -8.17 3.28 1.43
CA VAL A 13 -6.96 2.54 1.79
C VAL A 13 -6.37 3.06 3.11
N SER A 14 -6.36 4.36 3.37
CA SER A 14 -5.91 4.94 4.64
C SER A 14 -6.75 4.46 5.83
N LEU A 15 -8.08 4.44 5.67
CA LEU A 15 -8.98 3.91 6.71
C LEU A 15 -8.79 2.41 6.92
N PHE A 16 -8.52 1.67 5.85
CA PHE A 16 -8.16 0.25 5.94
C PHE A 16 -6.86 0.05 6.73
N HIS A 17 -5.82 0.85 6.47
CA HIS A 17 -4.57 0.82 7.24
C HIS A 17 -4.79 1.13 8.73
N ILE A 18 -5.60 2.14 9.05
CA ILE A 18 -5.93 2.47 10.45
C ILE A 18 -6.69 1.30 11.12
N THR A 19 -7.60 0.67 10.39
CA THR A 19 -8.36 -0.48 10.89
C THR A 19 -7.46 -1.69 11.12
N ALA A 20 -6.57 -2.00 10.17
CA ALA A 20 -5.59 -3.08 10.30
C ALA A 20 -4.60 -2.80 11.45
N ALA A 21 -4.24 -1.54 11.68
CA ALA A 21 -3.38 -1.14 12.81
C ALA A 21 -4.06 -1.45 14.15
N TYR A 22 -5.35 -1.12 14.27
CA TYR A 22 -6.14 -1.46 15.46
C TYR A 22 -6.17 -2.97 15.72
N PHE A 23 -6.37 -3.78 14.68
CA PHE A 23 -6.36 -5.24 14.82
C PHE A 23 -4.98 -5.79 15.15
N LEU A 24 -3.89 -5.26 14.59
CA LEU A 24 -2.53 -5.68 14.94
C LEU A 24 -2.17 -5.38 16.41
N LEU A 25 -2.75 -4.32 16.98
CA LEU A 25 -2.56 -3.93 18.38
C LEU A 25 -3.42 -4.73 19.36
N THR A 26 -4.65 -5.09 18.96
CA THR A 26 -5.62 -5.70 19.89
C THR A 26 -5.76 -7.21 19.71
N ALA A 27 -5.78 -7.69 18.47
CA ALA A 27 -6.02 -9.08 18.12
C ALA A 27 -5.44 -9.42 16.73
N PRO A 28 -4.10 -9.53 16.59
CA PRO A 28 -3.45 -9.75 15.29
C PRO A 28 -3.90 -11.06 14.61
N LYS A 29 -4.36 -12.02 15.40
CA LYS A 29 -4.94 -13.29 14.94
C LYS A 29 -6.10 -13.12 13.95
N ILE A 30 -6.91 -12.07 14.10
CA ILE A 30 -8.03 -11.80 13.19
C ILE A 30 -7.54 -11.57 11.75
N LEU A 31 -6.34 -11.01 11.59
CA LEU A 31 -5.74 -10.76 10.28
C LEU A 31 -5.01 -11.98 9.74
N SER A 32 -4.33 -12.76 10.60
CA SER A 32 -3.65 -14.00 10.16
C SER A 32 -4.61 -15.10 9.74
N ASP A 33 -5.78 -15.19 10.38
CA ASP A 33 -6.77 -16.25 10.13
C ASP A 33 -7.66 -15.98 8.91
N GLN A 34 -7.39 -14.92 8.14
CA GLN A 34 -8.12 -14.65 6.92
C GLN A 34 -7.81 -15.70 5.85
N ASN A 35 -8.85 -16.27 5.24
CA ASN A 35 -8.73 -17.27 4.18
C ASN A 35 -7.78 -16.83 3.05
N VAL A 36 -7.77 -15.53 2.73
CA VAL A 36 -6.92 -14.98 1.68
C VAL A 36 -5.43 -15.01 2.04
N VAL A 37 -5.11 -14.79 3.32
CA VAL A 37 -3.74 -14.89 3.85
C VAL A 37 -3.29 -16.35 3.85
N TYR A 38 -4.20 -17.25 4.24
CA TYR A 38 -3.95 -18.69 4.20
C TYR A 38 -3.66 -19.19 2.78
N MET A 39 -4.58 -18.95 1.85
CA MET A 39 -4.48 -19.40 0.46
C MET A 39 -3.24 -18.85 -0.25
N LEU A 40 -2.92 -17.57 -0.03
CA LEU A 40 -1.77 -16.93 -0.66
C LEU A 40 -0.44 -17.39 -0.05
N GLY A 41 -0.41 -17.61 1.27
CA GLY A 41 0.73 -18.21 1.97
C GLY A 41 1.03 -19.63 1.46
N GLU A 42 0.00 -20.49 1.39
CA GLU A 42 0.11 -21.85 0.86
C GLU A 42 0.53 -21.87 -0.62
N ALA A 43 -0.09 -21.03 -1.46
CA ALA A 43 0.25 -20.94 -2.87
C ALA A 43 1.72 -20.56 -3.11
N MET A 44 2.27 -19.71 -2.24
CA MET A 44 3.65 -19.24 -2.33
C MET A 44 4.63 -20.07 -1.48
N ARG A 45 4.14 -21.09 -0.77
CA ARG A 45 4.88 -21.95 0.17
C ARG A 45 5.64 -21.12 1.21
N ILE A 46 4.95 -20.15 1.82
CA ILE A 46 5.47 -19.29 2.88
C ILE A 46 4.87 -19.75 4.21
N SER A 47 5.71 -19.94 5.22
CA SER A 47 5.31 -20.42 6.55
C SER A 47 4.26 -19.53 7.18
N HIS A 48 3.27 -20.16 7.84
CA HIS A 48 2.18 -19.45 8.49
C HIS A 48 2.60 -18.75 9.79
N ALA A 49 1.87 -17.69 10.08
CA ALA A 49 2.02 -16.78 11.20
C ALA A 49 1.73 -17.40 12.59
N THR A 50 2.38 -18.47 13.02
CA THR A 50 2.08 -19.06 14.34
C THR A 50 2.44 -18.12 15.51
N THR A 51 3.30 -17.12 15.26
CA THR A 51 3.69 -16.10 16.24
C THR A 51 2.70 -14.94 16.42
N LEU A 52 1.62 -14.88 15.61
CA LEU A 52 0.59 -13.82 15.67
C LEU A 52 -0.67 -14.22 16.45
N ASP A 53 -0.64 -15.33 17.19
CA ASP A 53 -1.75 -15.74 18.06
C ASP A 53 -2.05 -14.72 19.18
N LYS A 54 -1.06 -13.91 19.55
CA LYS A 54 -1.14 -12.89 20.61
C LYS A 54 -0.46 -11.61 20.13
N PRO A 55 -0.88 -10.43 20.62
CA PRO A 55 -0.12 -9.20 20.42
C PRO A 55 1.34 -9.38 20.88
N SER A 56 2.28 -9.10 19.99
CA SER A 56 3.72 -9.15 20.25
C SER A 56 4.32 -7.76 20.06
N GLU A 57 5.56 -7.56 20.53
CA GLU A 57 6.27 -6.29 20.31
C GLU A 57 6.38 -5.96 18.82
N ALA A 58 6.60 -6.97 17.97
CA ALA A 58 6.66 -6.82 16.52
C ALA A 58 5.30 -6.44 15.91
N SER A 59 4.20 -7.09 16.33
CA SER A 59 2.86 -6.74 15.81
C SER A 59 2.41 -5.36 16.29
N ALA A 60 2.76 -4.98 17.51
CA ALA A 60 2.46 -3.66 18.05
C ALA A 60 3.25 -2.56 17.33
N PHE A 61 4.55 -2.77 17.10
CA PHE A 61 5.38 -1.84 16.35
C PHE A 61 4.88 -1.69 14.90
N ALA A 62 4.57 -2.81 14.23
CA ALA A 62 3.97 -2.80 12.90
C ALA A 62 2.63 -2.06 12.88
N GLY A 63 1.77 -2.29 13.88
CA GLY A 63 0.50 -1.59 14.04
C GLY A 63 0.68 -0.07 14.18
N ILE A 64 1.64 0.39 14.98
CA ILE A 64 1.94 1.82 15.14
C ILE A 64 2.44 2.43 13.82
N LEU A 65 3.35 1.75 13.11
CA LEU A 65 3.82 2.21 11.80
C LEU A 65 2.67 2.30 10.80
N LEU A 66 1.78 1.30 10.79
CA LEU A 66 0.62 1.27 9.91
C LEU A 66 -0.39 2.37 10.25
N ALA A 67 -0.59 2.69 11.54
CA ALA A 67 -1.42 3.80 11.99
C ALA A 67 -0.82 5.15 11.57
N LEU A 68 0.49 5.35 11.78
CA LEU A 68 1.19 6.55 11.34
C LEU A 68 1.04 6.74 9.83
N LEU A 69 1.21 5.65 9.07
CA LEU A 69 1.07 5.64 7.62
C LEU A 69 -0.35 6.01 7.18
N GLY A 70 -1.38 5.38 7.77
CA GLY A 70 -2.78 5.67 7.47
C GLY A 70 -3.20 7.09 7.82
N ILE A 71 -2.75 7.63 8.96
CA ILE A 71 -3.04 9.02 9.37
C ILE A 71 -2.33 10.01 8.44
N SER A 72 -1.05 9.75 8.11
CA SER A 72 -0.27 10.58 7.19
C SER A 72 -0.92 10.63 5.81
N ASP A 73 -1.39 9.49 5.30
CA ASP A 73 -2.07 9.42 4.01
C ASP A 73 -3.40 10.16 4.00
N LEU A 74 -4.17 10.08 5.10
CA LEU A 74 -5.43 10.80 5.24
C LEU A 74 -5.18 12.32 5.27
N ALA A 75 -4.14 12.76 5.96
CA ALA A 75 -3.71 14.15 5.97
C ALA A 75 -3.25 14.60 4.57
N ALA A 76 -2.44 13.83 3.87
CA ALA A 76 -1.99 14.14 2.51
C ALA A 76 -3.15 14.15 1.49
N ALA A 77 -4.16 13.30 1.67
CA ALA A 77 -5.38 13.29 0.86
C ALA A 77 -6.35 14.45 1.15
N SER A 78 -6.07 15.27 2.17
CA SER A 78 -6.82 16.49 2.49
C SER A 78 -6.23 17.77 1.88
N MET A 79 -5.07 17.66 1.22
CA MET A 79 -4.41 18.78 0.54
C MET A 79 -5.22 19.26 -0.69
N ASN A 80 -4.91 20.46 -1.17
CA ASN A 80 -5.46 20.97 -2.43
C ASN A 80 -5.18 19.99 -3.58
N GLU A 81 -6.18 19.72 -4.41
CA GLU A 81 -6.15 18.73 -5.50
C GLU A 81 -4.89 18.85 -6.39
N LEU A 82 -4.46 20.07 -6.69
CA LEU A 82 -3.33 20.34 -7.58
C LEU A 82 -1.99 19.89 -6.96
N ILE A 83 -1.78 20.25 -5.70
CA ILE A 83 -0.58 19.91 -4.93
C ILE A 83 -0.61 18.42 -4.58
N ALA A 84 -1.79 17.90 -4.24
CA ALA A 84 -1.99 16.51 -3.90
C ALA A 84 -1.69 15.60 -5.09
N LEU A 85 -2.15 15.94 -6.31
CA LEU A 85 -1.85 15.15 -7.51
C LEU A 85 -0.36 15.04 -7.78
N GLU A 86 0.38 16.15 -7.72
CA GLU A 86 1.83 16.13 -7.92
C GLU A 86 2.52 15.31 -6.83
N TYR A 87 2.17 15.52 -5.56
CA TYR A 87 2.70 14.76 -4.43
C TYR A 87 2.45 13.25 -4.60
N TRP A 88 1.21 12.85 -4.85
CA TRP A 88 0.82 11.45 -4.96
C TRP A 88 1.40 10.78 -6.19
N LEU A 89 1.58 11.52 -7.30
CA LEU A 89 2.28 11.04 -8.50
C LEU A 89 3.80 10.86 -8.32
N TYR A 90 4.40 11.20 -7.18
CA TYR A 90 5.75 10.76 -6.84
C TYR A 90 5.74 9.74 -5.71
N ASN A 91 4.87 9.97 -4.72
CA ASN A 91 4.77 9.13 -3.53
C ASN A 91 4.36 7.68 -3.89
N VAL A 92 3.36 7.50 -4.76
CA VAL A 92 2.86 6.16 -5.11
C VAL A 92 3.94 5.29 -5.75
N GLN A 93 4.82 5.84 -6.60
CA GLN A 93 5.91 5.08 -7.22
C GLN A 93 6.94 4.65 -6.21
N THR A 94 7.33 5.54 -5.29
CA THR A 94 8.26 5.18 -4.21
C THR A 94 7.69 4.09 -3.32
N ARG A 95 6.38 4.12 -3.08
CA ARG A 95 5.66 3.16 -2.26
C ARG A 95 5.52 1.80 -2.93
N LEU A 96 5.19 1.79 -4.22
CA LEU A 96 5.21 0.58 -5.04
C LEU A 96 6.61 -0.04 -5.07
N MET A 97 7.66 0.75 -5.24
CA MET A 97 9.04 0.26 -5.22
C MET A 97 9.40 -0.36 -3.86
N PHE A 98 8.99 0.29 -2.76
CA PHE A 98 9.21 -0.21 -1.41
C PHE A 98 8.47 -1.52 -1.15
N PHE A 99 7.16 -1.59 -1.43
CA PHE A 99 6.37 -2.80 -1.20
C PHE A 99 6.74 -3.94 -2.14
N PHE A 100 7.13 -3.63 -3.38
CA PHE A 100 7.69 -4.63 -4.30
C PHE A 100 9.01 -5.20 -3.77
N GLY A 101 9.90 -4.34 -3.25
CA GLY A 101 11.13 -4.75 -2.58
C GLY A 101 10.87 -5.59 -1.34
N LEU A 102 9.93 -5.18 -0.48
CA LEU A 102 9.54 -5.91 0.72
C LEU A 102 8.96 -7.29 0.38
N THR A 103 8.01 -7.36 -0.55
CA THR A 103 7.38 -8.62 -0.97
C THR A 103 8.39 -9.53 -1.65
N GLY A 104 9.28 -8.97 -2.49
CA GLY A 104 10.38 -9.69 -3.10
C GLY A 104 11.39 -10.21 -2.08
N TYR A 105 11.71 -9.43 -1.04
CA TYR A 105 12.55 -9.87 0.07
C TYR A 105 11.92 -11.05 0.81
N VAL A 106 10.65 -10.95 1.20
CA VAL A 106 9.93 -12.05 1.87
C VAL A 106 9.91 -13.31 0.99
N TYR A 107 9.74 -13.16 -0.32
CA TYR A 107 9.73 -14.28 -1.26
C TYR A 107 11.11 -14.93 -1.47
N LEU A 108 12.18 -14.13 -1.58
CA LEU A 108 13.53 -14.62 -1.85
C LEU A 108 14.22 -15.24 -0.62
N PHE A 109 13.93 -14.70 0.56
CA PHE A 109 14.56 -15.11 1.83
C PHE A 109 13.74 -16.15 2.62
N LYS A 110 12.61 -16.64 2.08
CA LYS A 110 11.84 -17.74 2.70
C LYS A 110 12.70 -19.00 2.90
N GLU A 111 12.30 -19.88 3.81
CA GLU A 111 13.03 -21.13 4.15
C GLU A 111 13.34 -22.02 2.94
N ASP A 112 12.49 -21.99 1.90
CA ASP A 112 12.64 -22.74 0.63
C ASP A 112 13.04 -21.81 -0.55
N GLY A 113 13.60 -20.63 -0.27
CA GLY A 113 13.95 -19.60 -1.25
C GLY A 113 15.39 -19.73 -1.78
N MET A 114 15.64 -19.25 -3.01
CA MET A 114 16.97 -19.33 -3.66
C MET A 114 18.12 -18.69 -2.86
N LEU A 115 17.82 -17.73 -1.97
CA LEU A 115 18.80 -17.01 -1.15
C LEU A 115 18.68 -17.32 0.36
N GLY A 116 17.70 -18.14 0.75
CA GLY A 116 17.35 -18.45 2.14
C GLY A 116 18.04 -19.71 2.69
N SER A 117 19.17 -20.13 2.13
CA SER A 117 19.82 -21.38 2.52
C SER A 117 20.34 -21.34 3.98
N GLY A 118 19.53 -21.86 4.90
CA GLY A 118 19.93 -22.73 6.00
C GLY A 118 20.46 -22.12 7.31
N ASP A 119 21.12 -20.96 7.28
CA ASP A 119 21.78 -20.41 8.49
C ASP A 119 21.41 -18.96 8.84
N ALA A 120 21.04 -18.11 7.89
CA ALA A 120 20.64 -16.72 8.17
C ALA A 120 19.26 -16.61 8.85
N THR A 121 18.35 -17.54 8.57
CA THR A 121 17.00 -17.61 9.15
C THR A 121 17.03 -18.05 10.62
N LYS A 122 18.01 -18.89 11.00
CA LYS A 122 18.20 -19.38 12.38
C LYS A 122 18.70 -18.32 13.37
N LEU A 123 19.20 -17.18 12.87
CA LEU A 123 19.70 -16.09 13.71
C LEU A 123 18.59 -15.18 14.28
N GLY A 124 17.31 -15.49 14.04
CA GLY A 124 16.17 -14.78 14.66
C GLY A 124 15.93 -13.35 14.14
N ILE A 125 16.74 -12.87 13.18
CA ILE A 125 16.64 -11.52 12.62
C ILE A 125 15.51 -11.42 11.56
N GLY A 126 14.97 -12.56 11.09
CA GLY A 126 13.97 -12.61 10.00
C GLY A 126 12.66 -13.34 10.29
N GLU A 127 12.56 -14.12 11.38
CA GLU A 127 11.37 -14.92 11.71
C GLU A 127 10.06 -14.11 11.80
N PRO A 128 10.03 -12.86 12.33
CA PRO A 128 8.78 -12.09 12.40
C PRO A 128 8.34 -11.48 11.06
N LEU A 129 9.27 -11.24 10.13
CA LEU A 129 9.01 -10.57 8.85
C LEU A 129 8.66 -11.54 7.72
N GLN A 130 9.16 -12.78 7.79
CA GLN A 130 8.93 -13.82 6.76
C GLN A 130 7.59 -14.53 6.96
N ASN A 131 6.53 -13.76 7.03
CA ASN A 131 5.21 -14.25 7.37
C ASN A 131 4.26 -14.17 6.17
N SER A 132 3.45 -15.22 5.97
CA SER A 132 2.29 -15.22 5.07
C SER A 132 1.42 -13.95 5.16
N LEU A 133 1.23 -13.37 6.36
CA LEU A 133 0.47 -12.12 6.53
C LEU A 133 1.18 -10.92 5.89
N VAL A 134 2.49 -10.77 6.11
CA VAL A 134 3.29 -9.66 5.56
C VAL A 134 3.36 -9.79 4.04
N PHE A 135 3.52 -11.01 3.53
CA PHE A 135 3.48 -11.29 2.10
C PHE A 135 2.13 -10.92 1.49
N ALA A 136 1.03 -11.39 2.09
CA ALA A 136 -0.30 -11.13 1.58
C ALA A 136 -0.63 -9.63 1.62
N PHE A 137 -0.29 -8.97 2.72
CA PHE A 137 -0.43 -7.52 2.86
C PHE A 137 0.36 -6.77 1.78
N GLY A 138 1.64 -7.10 1.59
CA GLY A 138 2.49 -6.49 0.56
C GLY A 138 1.94 -6.72 -0.86
N PHE A 139 1.46 -7.92 -1.15
CA PHE A 139 0.85 -8.25 -2.45
C PHE A 139 -0.42 -7.43 -2.72
N PHE A 140 -1.33 -7.35 -1.74
CA PHE A 140 -2.54 -6.53 -1.88
C PHE A 140 -2.22 -5.04 -1.99
N GLU A 141 -1.25 -4.55 -1.21
CA GLU A 141 -0.81 -3.15 -1.30
C GLU A 141 -0.25 -2.83 -2.67
N ILE A 142 0.56 -3.69 -3.28
CA ILE A 142 1.05 -3.48 -4.66
C ILE A 142 -0.13 -3.36 -5.63
N GLY A 143 -1.12 -4.25 -5.54
CA GLY A 143 -2.30 -4.22 -6.40
C GLY A 143 -3.14 -2.95 -6.22
N LEU A 144 -3.39 -2.55 -4.97
CA LEU A 144 -4.17 -1.35 -4.63
C LEU A 144 -3.44 -0.07 -5.04
N TRP A 145 -2.14 0.06 -4.73
CA TRP A 145 -1.37 1.23 -5.15
C TRP A 145 -1.19 1.31 -6.66
N PHE A 146 -1.09 0.17 -7.35
CA PHE A 146 -1.07 0.16 -8.80
C PHE A 146 -2.39 0.68 -9.38
N TRP A 147 -3.53 0.30 -8.80
CA TRP A 147 -4.84 0.86 -9.17
C TRP A 147 -4.88 2.37 -8.90
N ILE A 148 -4.45 2.82 -7.71
CA ILE A 148 -4.42 4.25 -7.38
C ILE A 148 -3.55 5.01 -8.38
N PHE A 149 -2.39 4.46 -8.76
CA PHE A 149 -1.50 5.07 -9.75
C PHE A 149 -2.18 5.27 -11.11
N THR A 150 -2.85 4.25 -11.64
CA THR A 150 -3.55 4.38 -12.93
C THR A 150 -4.67 5.42 -12.85
N SER A 151 -5.39 5.46 -11.73
CA SER A 151 -6.47 6.44 -11.49
C SER A 151 -5.94 7.87 -11.38
N LEU A 152 -4.84 8.10 -10.65
CA LEU A 152 -4.19 9.42 -10.55
C LEU A 152 -3.70 9.91 -11.92
N ARG A 153 -3.17 9.00 -12.74
CA ARG A 153 -2.70 9.33 -14.08
C ARG A 153 -3.86 9.72 -15.00
N GLU A 154 -4.99 9.03 -14.92
CA GLU A 154 -6.22 9.44 -15.61
C GLU A 154 -6.69 10.83 -15.16
N GLU A 155 -6.74 11.09 -13.86
CA GLU A 155 -7.16 12.39 -13.31
C GLU A 155 -6.25 13.53 -13.79
N ARG A 156 -4.93 13.33 -13.75
CA ARG A 156 -3.94 14.28 -14.28
C ARG A 156 -4.21 14.60 -15.75
N ASP A 157 -4.44 13.59 -16.58
CA ASP A 157 -4.69 13.78 -18.01
C ASP A 157 -6.03 14.47 -18.29
N THR A 158 -7.04 14.27 -17.44
CA THR A 158 -8.32 15.00 -17.54
C THR A 158 -8.17 16.48 -17.15
N LEU A 159 -7.41 16.79 -16.10
CA LEU A 159 -7.17 18.16 -15.66
C LEU A 159 -6.31 18.93 -16.67
N ALA A 160 -5.30 18.29 -17.26
CA ALA A 160 -4.51 18.89 -18.33
C ALA A 160 -5.37 19.28 -19.54
N ARG A 161 -6.33 18.43 -19.92
CA ARG A 161 -7.28 18.73 -21.00
C ARG A 161 -8.18 19.93 -20.68
N LYS A 162 -8.77 19.97 -19.49
CA LYS A 162 -9.61 21.11 -19.05
C LYS A 162 -8.85 22.43 -19.08
N ARG A 163 -7.61 22.45 -18.60
CA ARG A 163 -6.78 23.68 -18.65
C ARG A 163 -6.49 24.15 -20.07
N MET A 164 -6.25 23.24 -21.00
CA MET A 164 -6.05 23.62 -22.41
C MET A 164 -7.32 24.20 -23.03
N GLU A 165 -8.50 23.68 -22.68
CA GLU A 165 -9.79 24.21 -23.13
C GLU A 165 -10.05 25.61 -22.58
N GLU A 166 -9.76 25.83 -21.29
CA GLU A 166 -9.89 27.15 -20.65
C GLU A 166 -8.95 28.20 -21.28
N LEU A 167 -7.71 27.82 -21.61
CA LEU A 167 -6.77 28.72 -22.28
C LEU A 167 -7.26 29.09 -23.69
N LYS A 168 -7.72 28.12 -24.47
CA LYS A 168 -8.31 28.38 -25.80
C LYS A 168 -9.54 29.27 -25.72
N ALA A 169 -10.40 29.06 -24.73
CA ALA A 169 -11.59 29.90 -24.52
C ALA A 169 -11.23 31.35 -24.16
N LYS A 170 -10.15 31.57 -23.39
CA LYS A 170 -9.63 32.90 -23.09
C LYS A 170 -9.05 33.58 -24.32
N GLU A 171 -8.23 32.87 -25.10
CA GLU A 171 -7.66 33.39 -26.35
C GLU A 171 -8.77 33.75 -27.37
N ASP A 172 -9.81 32.93 -27.48
CA ASP A 172 -10.96 33.20 -28.34
C ASP A 172 -11.80 34.38 -27.84
N PHE A 173 -11.90 34.59 -26.52
CA PHE A 173 -12.56 35.76 -25.95
C PHE A 173 -11.77 37.05 -26.23
N GLU A 174 -10.45 37.02 -26.05
CA GLU A 174 -9.56 38.16 -26.34
C GLU A 174 -9.54 38.53 -27.83
N ARG A 175 -9.62 37.55 -28.74
CA ARG A 175 -9.71 37.82 -30.19
C ARG A 175 -11.04 38.44 -30.64
N ARG A 176 -12.09 38.38 -29.81
CA ARG A 176 -13.42 38.92 -30.12
C ARG A 176 -13.64 40.33 -29.59
N LEU A 177 -12.72 40.86 -28.77
CA LEU A 177 -12.67 42.24 -28.29
C LEU A 177 -11.82 43.10 -29.22
#